data_AF-A0A2N7UJL2-F1
#
_entry.id   AF-A0A2N7UJL2-F1
#
_cell.length_a   1.000
_cell.length_b   1.000
_cell.length_c   1.000
_cell.angle_alpha   90.00
_cell.angle_beta   90.00
_cell.angle_gamma   90.00
#
_symmetry.space_group_name_H-M   'P 1'
#
loop_
_entity.id
_entity.type
_entity.pdbx_description
1 polymer ?
#
loop_
_entity_poly.entity_id
_entity_poly.type
_entity_poly.pdbx_seq_one_letter_code
_entity_poly.pdbx_strand_id
1 'polypeptide(L)'
;MTREAGNNVGNYAISAADLANGNYVVSAENGTLSIDPRPITVAADDQQKIYGDADPALTWQVTDGNLVGDDSLTGNLTRETGDNVGNYAIQQGSFDEGQDPNYAINFLNGELVIIPGINMSAVINQTLRDASSNEQETPLSFASTSTRSTGTLPGGIAIMDGGINTDLDDDAEGDN
;
A
#
# COMPACT_ATOMS: atom_id res chain seq x y z
N MET A 1 -40.74 31.96 37.83
CA MET A 1 -39.51 31.87 37.00
C MET A 1 -39.72 30.76 36.00
N THR A 2 -39.57 31.04 34.70
CA THR A 2 -39.66 30.05 33.63
C THR A 2 -38.44 30.16 32.73
N ARG A 3 -37.89 29.02 32.28
CA ARG A 3 -36.79 28.98 31.31
C ARG A 3 -37.36 28.73 29.93
N GLU A 4 -36.82 29.39 28.91
CA GLU A 4 -36.98 28.97 27.52
C GLU A 4 -36.57 27.49 27.34
N ALA A 5 -37.32 26.75 26.53
CA ALA A 5 -37.04 25.33 26.30
C ALA A 5 -35.88 25.16 25.31
N GLY A 6 -35.06 24.14 25.52
CA GLY A 6 -33.95 23.78 24.62
C GLY A 6 -32.74 23.25 25.39
N ASN A 7 -31.93 22.46 24.68
CA ASN A 7 -30.75 21.78 25.20
C ASN A 7 -29.54 21.88 24.24
N ASN A 8 -29.71 22.54 23.09
CA ASN A 8 -28.63 22.73 22.12
C ASN A 8 -27.76 23.92 22.54
N VAL A 9 -26.62 24.09 21.88
CA VAL A 9 -25.77 25.26 22.07
C VAL A 9 -26.56 26.54 21.77
N GLY A 10 -26.39 27.53 22.65
CA GLY A 10 -27.05 28.82 22.53
C GLY A 10 -27.39 29.46 23.86
N ASN A 11 -28.15 30.54 23.78
CA ASN A 11 -28.60 31.31 24.93
C ASN A 11 -30.11 31.16 25.10
N TYR A 12 -30.54 30.91 26.33
CA TYR A 12 -31.92 30.65 26.70
C TYR A 12 -32.38 31.64 27.76
N ALA A 13 -33.48 32.34 27.53
CA ALA A 13 -33.99 33.31 28.48
C ALA A 13 -34.54 32.64 29.74
N ILE A 14 -34.31 33.25 30.90
CA ILE A 14 -34.95 32.91 32.18
C ILE A 14 -35.87 34.08 32.55
N SER A 15 -37.17 33.89 32.38
CA SER A 15 -38.20 34.90 32.62
C SER A 15 -38.61 34.96 34.08
N ALA A 16 -38.63 36.18 34.62
CA ALA A 16 -39.05 36.48 35.98
C ALA A 16 -40.48 37.02 36.11
N ALA A 17 -41.30 36.87 35.07
CA ALA A 17 -42.60 37.53 34.93
C ALA A 17 -43.68 37.15 35.99
N ASP A 18 -43.53 36.03 36.70
CA ASP A 18 -44.58 35.47 37.58
C ASP A 18 -44.36 35.69 39.09
N LEU A 19 -43.63 36.75 39.50
CA LEU A 19 -43.36 37.03 40.91
C LEU A 19 -44.44 37.92 41.53
N ALA A 20 -45.67 37.41 41.62
CA ALA A 20 -46.77 38.12 42.28
C ALA A 20 -46.69 37.95 43.81
N ASN A 21 -46.60 39.06 44.55
CA ASN A 21 -46.72 39.08 46.01
C ASN A 21 -47.74 40.15 46.44
N GLY A 22 -48.72 39.78 47.27
CA GLY A 22 -49.80 40.68 47.67
C GLY A 22 -49.41 41.81 48.62
N ASN A 23 -48.25 41.71 49.28
CA ASN A 23 -47.79 42.66 50.30
C ASN A 23 -46.52 43.42 49.90
N TYR A 24 -45.88 43.07 48.78
CA TYR A 24 -44.61 43.66 48.33
C TYR A 24 -44.60 43.91 46.83
N VAL A 25 -43.99 45.01 46.42
CA VAL A 25 -43.57 45.22 45.03
C VAL A 25 -42.30 44.41 44.81
N VAL A 26 -42.39 43.35 44.00
CA VAL A 26 -41.23 42.56 43.62
C VAL A 26 -40.71 43.05 42.27
N SER A 27 -39.45 43.49 42.25
CA SER A 27 -38.69 43.72 41.02
C SER A 27 -37.78 42.52 40.80
N ALA A 28 -37.78 42.00 39.58
CA ALA A 28 -36.87 40.95 39.17
C ALA A 28 -36.40 41.20 37.74
N GLU A 29 -35.14 40.87 37.51
CA GLU A 29 -34.53 40.93 36.20
C GLU A 29 -34.54 39.54 35.57
N ASN A 30 -34.64 39.51 34.24
CA ASN A 30 -34.51 38.26 33.51
C ASN A 30 -33.06 37.78 33.56
N GLY A 31 -32.89 36.46 33.64
CA GLY A 31 -31.59 35.81 33.51
C GLY A 31 -31.35 35.25 32.11
N THR A 32 -30.15 34.74 31.89
CA THR A 32 -29.79 34.00 30.68
C THR A 32 -29.03 32.74 31.08
N LEU A 33 -29.44 31.59 30.55
CA LEU A 33 -28.65 30.36 30.55
C LEU A 33 -27.88 30.30 29.24
N SER A 34 -26.56 30.11 29.32
CA SER A 34 -25.75 29.80 28.15
C SER A 34 -25.39 28.31 28.14
N ILE A 35 -25.47 27.69 26.96
CA ILE A 35 -25.02 26.32 26.71
C ILE A 35 -23.87 26.41 25.71
N ASP A 36 -22.68 26.08 26.17
CA ASP A 36 -21.46 26.07 25.36
C ASP A 36 -21.31 24.74 24.58
N PRO A 37 -20.66 24.76 23.40
CA PRO A 37 -20.36 23.53 22.66
C PRO A 37 -19.51 22.56 23.47
N ARG A 38 -19.80 21.27 23.31
CA ARG A 38 -18.99 20.22 23.93
C ARG A 38 -17.69 20.02 23.14
N PRO A 39 -16.50 20.11 23.77
CA PRO A 39 -15.25 19.83 23.08
C PRO A 39 -15.12 18.33 22.76
N ILE A 40 -14.72 18.02 21.53
CA ILE A 40 -14.35 16.68 21.09
C ILE A 40 -13.13 16.75 20.18
N THR A 41 -12.37 15.65 20.11
CA THR A 41 -11.29 15.49 19.13
C THR A 41 -11.65 14.42 18.12
N VAL A 42 -11.64 14.78 16.83
CA VAL A 42 -11.84 13.86 15.70
C VAL A 42 -10.52 13.68 14.98
N ALA A 43 -10.11 12.43 14.76
CA ALA A 43 -8.93 12.09 13.98
C ALA A 43 -9.32 11.31 12.72
N ALA A 44 -8.76 11.70 11.57
CA ALA A 44 -8.82 10.85 10.39
C ALA A 44 -7.89 9.64 10.55
N ASP A 45 -8.33 8.47 10.08
CA ASP A 45 -7.49 7.27 10.06
C ASP A 45 -6.48 7.39 8.91
N ASP A 46 -5.23 6.96 9.16
CA ASP A 46 -4.22 6.82 8.11
C ASP A 46 -4.62 5.73 7.11
N GLN A 47 -4.29 5.95 5.84
CA GLN A 47 -4.67 5.09 4.73
C GLN A 47 -3.49 4.83 3.80
N GLN A 48 -3.61 3.78 3.00
CA GLN A 48 -2.61 3.44 1.99
C GLN A 48 -3.28 2.97 0.70
N LYS A 49 -2.72 3.34 -0.44
CA LYS A 49 -3.07 2.77 -1.75
C LYS A 49 -1.84 2.49 -2.60
N ILE A 50 -1.99 1.64 -3.60
CA ILE A 50 -0.97 1.42 -4.63
C ILE A 50 -1.18 2.44 -5.76
N TYR A 51 -0.08 2.93 -6.34
CA TYR A 51 -0.12 3.82 -7.50
C TYR A 51 -0.95 3.21 -8.64
N GLY A 52 -1.97 3.95 -9.09
CA GLY A 52 -2.92 3.50 -10.12
C GLY A 52 -4.22 2.91 -9.57
N ASP A 53 -4.28 2.59 -8.28
CA ASP A 53 -5.52 2.15 -7.63
C ASP A 53 -6.41 3.35 -7.27
N ALA A 54 -7.72 3.06 -7.12
CA ALA A 54 -8.69 4.01 -6.62
C ALA A 54 -8.40 4.39 -5.16
N ASP A 55 -8.85 5.58 -4.75
CA ASP A 55 -8.70 6.02 -3.37
C ASP A 55 -9.53 5.15 -2.41
N PRO A 56 -8.99 4.81 -1.22
CA PRO A 56 -9.76 4.15 -0.19
C PRO A 56 -10.85 5.09 0.35
N ALA A 57 -11.89 4.51 0.94
CA ALA A 57 -12.88 5.30 1.67
C ALA A 57 -12.19 5.95 2.88
N LEU A 58 -12.33 7.27 3.01
CA LEU A 58 -11.78 8.01 4.14
C LEU A 58 -12.61 7.72 5.40
N THR A 59 -11.94 7.36 6.48
CA THR A 59 -12.56 7.05 7.78
C THR A 59 -11.99 7.92 8.88
N TRP A 60 -12.71 8.03 9.99
CA TRP A 60 -12.35 8.84 11.14
C TRP A 60 -12.90 8.25 12.42
N GLN A 61 -12.36 8.72 13.55
CA GLN A 61 -12.79 8.34 14.89
C GLN A 61 -12.79 9.56 15.82
N VAL A 62 -13.69 9.56 16.81
CA VAL A 62 -13.59 10.46 17.97
C VAL A 62 -12.55 9.87 18.92
N THR A 63 -11.41 10.54 19.06
CA THR A 63 -10.27 10.07 19.86
C THR A 63 -10.24 10.67 21.27
N ASP A 64 -10.92 11.80 21.47
CA ASP A 64 -11.11 12.40 22.78
C ASP A 64 -12.51 13.04 22.90
N GLY A 65 -13.09 12.96 24.09
CA GLY A 65 -14.50 13.32 24.32
C GLY A 65 -15.49 12.28 23.82
N ASN A 66 -16.79 12.63 23.87
CA ASN A 66 -17.88 11.70 23.54
C ASN A 66 -19.10 12.46 23.01
N LEU A 67 -19.74 11.88 21.98
CA LEU A 67 -21.07 12.26 21.54
C LEU A 67 -22.12 11.90 22.61
N VAL A 68 -23.24 12.62 22.62
CA VAL A 68 -24.31 12.47 23.61
C VAL A 68 -25.46 11.68 23.00
N GLY A 69 -25.90 10.61 23.69
CA GLY A 69 -27.07 9.83 23.27
C GLY A 69 -26.88 9.23 21.86
N ASP A 70 -27.79 9.60 20.95
CA ASP A 70 -27.82 9.15 19.56
C ASP A 70 -27.24 10.20 18.58
N ASP A 71 -26.52 11.21 19.09
CA ASP A 71 -25.88 12.23 18.26
C ASP A 71 -24.87 11.59 17.29
N SER A 72 -24.84 12.11 16.07
CA SER A 72 -23.88 11.74 15.02
C SER A 72 -23.31 12.99 14.37
N LEU A 73 -22.01 13.00 14.12
CA LEU A 73 -21.36 14.09 13.37
C LEU A 73 -21.71 14.01 11.88
N THR A 74 -21.93 15.17 11.27
CA THR A 74 -22.24 15.28 9.84
C THR A 74 -21.09 15.99 9.14
N GLY A 75 -20.44 15.30 8.22
CA GLY A 75 -19.36 15.88 7.45
C GLY A 75 -18.65 14.86 6.59
N ASN A 76 -17.79 15.35 5.70
CA ASN A 76 -16.94 14.51 4.88
C ASN A 76 -15.49 14.98 5.05
N LEU A 77 -14.58 14.01 5.15
CA LEU A 77 -13.16 14.28 5.06
C LEU A 77 -12.77 14.62 3.62
N THR A 78 -11.68 15.37 3.47
CA THR A 78 -11.04 15.62 2.18
C THR A 78 -9.60 15.15 2.23
N ARG A 79 -8.97 14.93 1.08
CA ARG A 79 -7.52 14.69 1.01
C ARG A 79 -6.84 15.71 0.11
N GLU A 80 -5.54 15.89 0.31
CA GLU A 80 -4.68 16.61 -0.63
C GLU A 80 -4.71 15.94 -2.02
N THR A 81 -4.67 16.78 -3.06
CA THR A 81 -4.71 16.32 -4.45
C THR A 81 -3.38 15.74 -4.91
N GLY A 82 -3.45 14.80 -5.85
CA GLY A 82 -2.28 14.16 -6.45
C GLY A 82 -2.35 12.64 -6.37
N ASP A 83 -1.63 11.98 -7.27
CA ASP A 83 -1.66 10.52 -7.41
C ASP A 83 -0.27 9.89 -7.56
N ASN A 84 0.80 10.69 -7.51
CA ASN A 84 2.17 10.17 -7.56
C ASN A 84 2.51 9.44 -6.26
N VAL A 85 3.54 8.59 -6.30
CA VAL A 85 4.07 7.97 -5.08
C VAL A 85 4.51 9.05 -4.10
N GLY A 86 4.04 8.95 -2.87
CA GLY A 86 4.27 9.95 -1.83
C GLY A 86 3.21 9.92 -0.75
N ASN A 87 3.24 10.96 0.08
CA ASN A 87 2.32 11.15 1.19
C ASN A 87 1.40 12.33 0.92
N TYR A 88 0.14 12.21 1.32
CA TYR A 88 -0.91 13.20 1.10
C TYR A 88 -1.74 13.35 2.38
N ALA A 89 -1.93 14.55 2.89
CA ALA A 89 -2.71 14.75 4.11
C ALA A 89 -4.20 14.45 3.87
N ILE A 90 -4.82 13.80 4.86
CA ILE A 90 -6.27 13.68 5.02
C ILE A 90 -6.71 14.77 5.99
N GLN A 91 -7.58 15.66 5.54
CA GLN A 91 -7.96 16.91 6.18
C GLN A 91 -9.44 16.90 6.57
N GLN A 92 -9.80 17.79 7.49
CA GLN A 92 -11.12 17.93 8.13
C GLN A 92 -12.30 17.95 7.15
N GLY A 93 -12.10 18.56 5.97
CA GLY A 93 -13.17 18.77 5.01
C GLY A 93 -14.31 19.58 5.61
N SER A 94 -15.49 19.00 5.74
CA SER A 94 -16.72 19.68 6.20
C SER A 94 -17.18 19.32 7.61
N PHE A 95 -16.31 18.72 8.43
CA PHE A 95 -16.58 18.48 9.86
C PHE A 95 -16.39 19.77 10.65
N ASP A 96 -17.34 20.70 10.64
CA ASP A 96 -17.24 21.99 11.33
C ASP A 96 -18.46 22.31 12.21
N GLU A 97 -18.35 23.37 13.01
CA GLU A 97 -19.43 23.82 13.90
C GLU A 97 -20.67 24.34 13.14
N GLY A 98 -20.58 24.54 11.83
CA GLY A 98 -21.73 24.85 10.99
C GLY A 98 -22.62 23.63 10.75
N GLN A 99 -22.05 22.43 10.66
CA GLN A 99 -22.79 21.17 10.57
C GLN A 99 -23.18 20.62 11.94
N ASP A 100 -22.26 20.73 12.91
CA ASP A 100 -22.41 20.14 14.24
C ASP A 100 -22.26 21.20 15.36
N PRO A 101 -23.18 22.19 15.46
CA PRO A 101 -23.01 23.36 16.34
C PRO A 101 -23.00 23.03 17.84
N ASN A 102 -23.43 21.81 18.22
CA ASN A 102 -23.40 21.34 19.60
C ASN A 102 -21.98 20.91 20.05
N TYR A 103 -21.03 20.80 19.13
CA TYR A 103 -19.70 20.28 19.37
C TYR A 103 -18.63 21.27 18.90
N ALA A 104 -17.64 21.53 19.74
CA ALA A 104 -16.41 22.22 19.34
C ALA A 104 -15.41 21.16 18.86
N ILE A 105 -15.19 21.10 17.54
CA ILE A 105 -14.43 20.02 16.91
C ILE A 105 -12.97 20.41 16.80
N ASN A 106 -12.11 19.72 17.57
CA ASN A 106 -10.67 19.74 17.35
C ASN A 106 -10.30 18.62 16.37
N PHE A 107 -9.84 18.98 15.16
CA PHE A 107 -9.54 17.99 14.13
C PHE A 107 -8.05 17.65 14.05
N LEU A 108 -7.74 16.35 13.98
CA LEU A 108 -6.40 15.81 13.72
C LEU A 108 -6.35 15.19 12.33
N ASN A 109 -5.40 15.66 11.51
CA ASN A 109 -5.18 15.14 10.17
C ASN A 109 -4.64 13.70 10.21
N GLY A 110 -5.02 12.92 9.21
CA GLY A 110 -4.41 11.62 8.87
C GLY A 110 -3.52 11.73 7.63
N GLU A 111 -2.96 10.62 7.19
CA GLU A 111 -2.09 10.54 6.02
C GLU A 111 -2.54 9.43 5.06
N LEU A 112 -2.66 9.75 3.77
CA LEU A 112 -2.75 8.78 2.69
C LEU A 112 -1.36 8.56 2.07
N VAL A 113 -0.85 7.34 2.18
CA VAL A 113 0.42 6.94 1.56
C VAL A 113 0.15 6.24 0.22
N ILE A 114 0.65 6.80 -0.86
CA ILE A 114 0.63 6.17 -2.19
C ILE A 114 1.97 5.46 -2.41
N ILE A 115 1.95 4.13 -2.50
CA ILE A 115 3.15 3.31 -2.72
C ILE A 115 3.30 2.89 -4.18
N PRO A 116 4.52 2.64 -4.69
CA PRO A 116 4.72 2.16 -6.05
C PRO A 116 4.01 0.82 -6.31
N GLY A 117 3.41 0.69 -7.49
CA GLY A 117 2.91 -0.60 -7.97
C GLY A 117 4.04 -1.52 -8.45
N ILE A 118 3.80 -2.83 -8.38
CA ILE A 118 4.73 -3.82 -8.95
C ILE A 118 4.53 -3.85 -10.47
N ASN A 119 5.59 -3.55 -11.22
CA ASN A 119 5.60 -3.76 -12.66
C ASN A 119 5.86 -5.24 -12.97
N MET A 120 4.80 -6.05 -13.01
CA MET A 120 4.92 -7.50 -13.16
C MET A 120 5.59 -7.89 -14.47
N SER A 121 5.41 -7.11 -15.54
CA SER A 121 6.10 -7.33 -16.83
C SER A 121 7.62 -7.21 -16.69
N ALA A 122 8.11 -6.24 -15.91
CA ALA A 122 9.53 -6.09 -15.65
C ALA A 122 10.10 -7.26 -14.82
N VAL A 123 9.35 -7.71 -13.81
CA VAL A 123 9.72 -8.87 -12.98
C VAL A 123 9.75 -10.15 -13.82
N ILE A 124 8.70 -10.43 -14.60
CA ILE A 124 8.65 -11.61 -15.48
C ILE A 124 9.80 -11.59 -16.48
N ASN A 125 10.05 -10.45 -17.14
CA ASN A 125 11.16 -10.33 -18.09
C ASN A 125 12.53 -10.49 -17.43
N GLN A 126 12.70 -10.10 -16.15
CA GLN A 126 13.93 -10.36 -15.39
C GLN A 126 14.05 -11.85 -15.05
N THR A 127 13.00 -12.47 -14.52
CA THR A 127 13.00 -13.90 -14.17
C THR A 127 13.27 -14.78 -15.38
N LEU A 128 12.71 -14.44 -16.55
CA LEU A 128 12.98 -15.17 -17.80
C LEU A 128 14.44 -14.99 -18.26
N ARG A 129 15.01 -13.79 -18.12
CA ARG A 129 16.43 -13.55 -18.40
C ARG A 129 17.33 -14.37 -17.47
N ASP A 130 17.02 -14.37 -16.18
CA ASP A 130 17.79 -15.10 -15.17
C ASP A 130 17.69 -16.62 -15.39
N ALA A 131 16.49 -17.14 -15.70
CA ALA A 131 16.27 -18.55 -16.02
C ALA A 131 16.99 -18.99 -17.31
N SER A 132 16.95 -18.16 -18.36
CA SER A 132 17.70 -18.41 -19.60
C SER A 132 19.22 -18.32 -19.40
N SER A 133 19.69 -17.52 -18.44
CA SER A 133 21.11 -17.41 -18.11
C SER A 133 21.62 -18.57 -17.23
N ASN A 134 20.71 -19.32 -16.59
CA ASN A 134 21.02 -20.46 -15.74
C ASN A 134 20.90 -21.81 -16.47
N GLU A 135 20.75 -21.80 -17.80
CA GLU A 135 21.09 -22.97 -18.61
C GLU A 135 22.61 -23.14 -18.53
N GLN A 136 23.01 -23.88 -17.50
CA GLN A 136 24.30 -24.53 -17.43
C GLN A 136 24.44 -25.34 -18.72
N GLU A 137 25.09 -24.76 -19.72
CA GLU A 137 25.79 -25.48 -20.77
C GLU A 137 26.72 -26.46 -20.05
N THR A 138 26.18 -27.61 -19.64
CA THR A 138 27.00 -28.78 -19.38
C THR A 138 27.57 -29.10 -20.75
N PRO A 139 28.86 -28.82 -21.02
CA PRO A 139 29.39 -29.14 -22.33
C PRO A 139 29.28 -30.66 -22.41
N LEU A 140 28.50 -31.18 -23.36
CA LEU A 140 28.59 -32.58 -23.72
C LEU A 140 30.04 -32.78 -24.18
N SER A 141 30.87 -33.29 -23.29
CA SER A 141 32.20 -33.78 -23.65
C SER A 141 31.98 -34.96 -24.58
N PHE A 142 31.99 -34.69 -25.89
CA PHE A 142 32.21 -35.72 -26.87
C PHE A 142 33.68 -36.14 -26.75
N ALA A 143 33.98 -36.97 -25.76
CA ALA A 143 35.21 -37.75 -25.78
C ALA A 143 35.08 -38.73 -26.95
N SER A 144 35.57 -38.34 -28.13
CA SER A 144 35.82 -39.26 -29.22
C SER A 144 36.96 -40.19 -28.80
N THR A 145 36.62 -41.23 -28.04
CA THR A 145 37.56 -42.31 -27.78
C THR A 145 37.63 -43.12 -29.07
N SER A 146 38.53 -42.72 -29.98
CA SER A 146 38.92 -43.54 -31.11
C SER A 146 39.66 -44.75 -30.55
N THR A 147 38.95 -45.83 -30.28
CA THR A 147 39.58 -47.12 -29.99
C THR A 147 40.19 -47.64 -31.29
N ARG A 148 41.48 -47.35 -31.48
CA ARG A 148 42.26 -47.97 -32.55
C ARG A 148 42.46 -49.43 -32.18
N SER A 149 41.75 -50.30 -32.89
CA SER A 149 42.00 -51.74 -32.84
C SER A 149 43.33 -52.02 -33.54
N THR A 150 44.37 -52.30 -32.77
CA THR A 150 45.58 -52.93 -33.28
C THR A 150 45.30 -54.43 -33.41
N GLY A 151 44.94 -54.85 -34.61
CA GLY A 151 44.73 -56.26 -34.94
C GLY A 151 45.55 -56.63 -36.18
N THR A 152 46.17 -57.80 -36.15
CA THR A 152 46.77 -58.41 -37.33
C THR A 152 45.66 -59.00 -38.18
N LEU A 153 45.53 -58.55 -39.43
CA LEU A 153 44.60 -59.17 -40.37
C LEU A 153 45.19 -60.51 -40.87
N PRO A 154 44.35 -61.49 -41.26
CA PRO A 154 44.82 -62.72 -41.88
C PRO A 154 45.63 -62.39 -43.14
N GLY A 155 46.89 -62.81 -43.19
CA GLY A 155 47.85 -62.44 -44.25
C GLY A 155 49.07 -61.65 -43.75
N GLY A 156 49.17 -61.35 -42.45
CA GLY A 156 50.38 -60.77 -41.85
C GLY A 156 50.48 -59.24 -41.88
N ILE A 157 49.45 -58.55 -42.36
CA ILE A 157 49.41 -57.09 -42.42
C ILE A 157 49.13 -56.52 -41.02
N ALA A 158 50.03 -55.69 -40.51
CA ALA A 158 49.91 -55.00 -39.23
C ALA A 158 49.31 -53.60 -39.40
N ILE A 159 48.30 -53.26 -38.59
CA ILE A 159 47.79 -51.89 -38.49
C ILE A 159 48.64 -51.15 -37.45
N MET A 160 49.61 -50.35 -37.91
CA MET A 160 50.43 -49.51 -37.05
C MET A 160 49.86 -48.08 -36.96
N ASP A 161 50.34 -47.32 -35.97
CA ASP A 161 49.92 -45.95 -35.80
C ASP A 161 50.42 -45.07 -36.96
N GLY A 162 49.57 -44.79 -37.95
CA GLY A 162 49.87 -43.82 -39.02
C GLY A 162 49.28 -44.14 -40.40
N GLY A 163 48.63 -45.29 -40.59
CA GLY A 163 48.05 -45.71 -41.87
C GLY A 163 48.45 -47.13 -42.23
N ILE A 164 47.99 -47.61 -43.40
CA ILE A 164 48.38 -48.91 -43.94
C ILE A 164 49.80 -48.76 -44.50
N ASN A 165 50.78 -49.45 -43.91
CA ASN A 165 52.11 -49.53 -44.52
C ASN A 165 52.01 -50.47 -45.73
N THR A 166 52.14 -49.92 -46.93
CA THR A 166 52.18 -50.68 -48.19
C THR A 166 53.59 -50.77 -48.76
N ASP A 167 54.64 -50.64 -47.94
CA ASP A 167 55.99 -51.03 -48.35
C ASP A 167 56.00 -52.55 -48.56
N LEU A 168 55.62 -52.94 -49.77
CA LEU A 168 56.04 -54.18 -50.38
C LEU A 168 57.54 -54.04 -50.51
N ASP A 169 58.29 -54.87 -49.79
CA ASP A 169 59.71 -55.05 -50.03
C ASP A 169 59.91 -55.34 -51.53
N ASP A 170 60.43 -54.35 -52.24
CA ASP A 170 60.88 -54.47 -53.62
C ASP A 170 62.17 -55.29 -53.57
N ASP A 171 62.03 -56.62 -53.52
CA ASP A 171 63.11 -57.58 -53.70
C ASP A 171 63.64 -57.46 -55.15
N ALA A 172 64.39 -56.39 -55.39
CA ALA A 172 65.33 -56.30 -56.47
C ALA A 172 66.66 -56.86 -55.98
N GLU A 173 66.92 -58.16 -56.22
CA GLU A 173 68.19 -58.73 -56.70
C GLU A 173 67.82 -60.12 -57.31
N GLY A 174 68.12 -60.46 -58.56
CA GLY A 174 69.39 -60.27 -59.26
C GLY A 174 69.95 -61.66 -59.58
N ASP A 175 69.65 -62.14 -60.79
CA ASP A 175 70.30 -63.18 -61.62
C ASP A 175 71.41 -64.07 -61.01
N ASN A 176 71.20 -65.41 -61.10
CA ASN A 176 72.11 -66.48 -61.57
C ASN A 176 71.99 -67.81 -60.80
#